data_AF-A0A445BIV9-F1
#
_entry.id   AF-A0A445BIV9-F1
#
_cell.length_a   1.000
_cell.length_b   1.000
_cell.length_c   1.000
_cell.angle_alpha   90.00
_cell.angle_beta   90.00
_cell.angle_gamma   90.00
#
_symmetry.space_group_name_H-M   'P 1'
#
loop_
_entity.id
_entity.type
_entity.pdbx_description
1 polymer ?
#
loop_
_entity_poly.entity_id
_entity_poly.type
_entity_poly.pdbx_seq_one_letter_code
_entity_poly.pdbx_strand_id
1 'polypeptide(L)'
;MNEKAPVSIITDGDSSMKFTIEKEFPNAHHRLCAWHLIYNATCNIGKPQLTSMFKKYMLGDYEIDVEMVEEFGVKNKNWILDMYKKRHSWETAHIRRKFFAGFRATSRCEGVNSIIEKYVNSRYNLVEFIQHFNQCIDHIRWKEAQADLTSVNGKPSMQTCFEQLERSTANVYTLSIFYMFQQILVRAASMKVINMRQIGSYVIYSVGLDCTTNEMWHVFFCDIEMEFNCSCMRVESFGIPCEHTVCVLVHKDIDELPRSLTKTAKVGFQNPTGFRWDSLMLSQYSCLMDWFRQLANIACQDNERFIFTREMTMNLLKQFKEEDAI
;
A
#
# COMPACT_ATOMS: atom_id res chain seq x y z
N MET A 1 13.53 -2.14 9.87
CA MET A 1 12.69 -3.22 9.29
C MET A 1 13.00 -4.50 10.05
N ASN A 2 12.01 -5.16 10.66
CA ASN A 2 12.18 -6.25 11.63
C ASN A 2 12.45 -7.62 10.98
N GLU A 3 13.37 -7.72 10.02
CA GLU A 3 13.84 -9.00 9.40
C GLU A 3 12.75 -9.94 8.84
N LYS A 4 11.52 -9.44 8.63
CA LYS A 4 10.43 -10.26 8.07
C LYS A 4 10.59 -10.40 6.55
N ALA A 5 10.54 -11.64 6.07
CA ALA A 5 10.49 -11.93 4.65
C ALA A 5 9.26 -11.24 4.00
N PRO A 6 9.39 -10.74 2.76
CA PRO A 6 8.28 -10.10 2.06
C PRO A 6 7.15 -11.11 1.80
N VAL A 7 5.91 -10.68 2.03
CA VAL A 7 4.71 -11.48 1.70
C VAL A 7 4.39 -11.41 0.20
N SER A 8 4.83 -10.36 -0.47
CA SER A 8 4.51 -10.10 -1.87
C SER A 8 5.60 -9.27 -2.56
N ILE A 9 5.88 -9.61 -3.81
CA ILE A 9 6.96 -9.03 -4.61
C ILE A 9 6.40 -8.70 -6.00
N ILE A 10 6.79 -7.54 -6.55
CA ILE A 10 6.37 -7.06 -7.87
C ILE A 10 7.61 -6.76 -8.69
N THR A 11 7.72 -7.32 -9.91
CA THR A 11 8.83 -7.04 -10.83
C THR A 11 8.35 -6.84 -12.27
N ASP A 12 9.23 -6.45 -13.19
CA ASP A 12 8.96 -6.24 -14.61
C ASP A 12 8.87 -7.54 -15.45
N GLY A 13 9.24 -8.69 -14.86
CA GLY A 13 9.16 -10.00 -15.49
C GLY A 13 10.48 -10.58 -15.99
N ASP A 14 11.61 -10.02 -15.56
CA ASP A 14 12.92 -10.63 -15.80
C ASP A 14 13.00 -12.08 -15.27
N SER A 15 13.53 -12.99 -16.09
CA SER A 15 13.61 -14.42 -15.78
C SER A 15 14.55 -14.73 -14.63
N SER A 16 15.65 -13.98 -14.50
CA SER A 16 16.64 -14.17 -13.43
C SER A 16 16.06 -13.70 -12.10
N MET A 17 15.38 -12.55 -12.11
CA MET A 17 14.64 -12.05 -10.95
C MET A 17 13.58 -13.05 -10.49
N LYS A 18 12.80 -13.62 -11.42
CA LYS A 18 11.82 -14.66 -11.09
C LYS A 18 12.47 -15.85 -10.39
N PHE A 19 13.53 -16.41 -10.99
CA PHE A 19 14.24 -17.55 -10.42
C PHE A 19 14.79 -17.25 -9.02
N THR A 20 15.42 -16.09 -8.85
CA THR A 20 15.95 -15.67 -7.55
C THR A 20 14.83 -15.48 -6.52
N ILE A 21 13.68 -14.89 -6.90
CA ILE A 21 12.54 -14.72 -6.01
C ILE A 21 11.97 -16.07 -5.56
N GLU A 22 11.77 -17.01 -6.49
CA GLU A 22 11.26 -18.35 -6.17
C GLU A 22 12.21 -19.12 -5.23
N LYS A 23 13.52 -18.89 -5.37
CA LYS A 23 14.55 -19.52 -4.54
C LYS A 23 14.66 -18.89 -3.15
N GLU A 24 14.77 -17.57 -3.07
CA GLU A 24 15.08 -16.84 -1.84
C GLU A 24 13.82 -16.49 -1.03
N PHE A 25 12.67 -16.35 -1.70
CA PHE A 25 11.39 -15.99 -1.09
C PHE A 25 10.25 -16.93 -1.55
N PRO A 26 10.35 -18.25 -1.30
CA PRO A 26 9.40 -19.24 -1.83
C PRO A 26 7.95 -19.03 -1.34
N ASN A 27 7.76 -18.36 -0.21
CA ASN A 27 6.45 -18.05 0.36
C ASN A 27 5.88 -16.70 -0.12
N ALA A 28 6.67 -15.88 -0.83
CA ALA A 28 6.22 -14.60 -1.31
C ALA A 28 5.37 -14.76 -2.58
N HIS A 29 4.28 -14.01 -2.66
CA HIS A 29 3.52 -13.93 -3.91
C HIS A 29 4.20 -13.00 -4.89
N HIS A 30 4.75 -13.57 -5.95
CA HIS A 30 5.33 -12.83 -7.06
C HIS A 30 4.26 -12.49 -8.11
N ARG A 31 4.26 -11.24 -8.57
CA ARG A 31 3.49 -10.84 -9.75
C ARG A 31 4.26 -9.84 -10.62
N LEU A 32 3.78 -9.71 -11.84
CA LEU A 32 4.28 -8.74 -12.80
C LEU A 32 3.70 -7.35 -12.54
N CYS A 33 4.52 -6.34 -12.77
CA CYS A 33 4.15 -4.94 -12.64
C CYS A 33 3.18 -4.55 -13.76
N ALA A 34 1.98 -4.12 -13.38
CA ALA A 34 0.94 -3.73 -14.34
C ALA A 34 1.41 -2.60 -15.28
N TRP A 35 2.24 -1.67 -14.80
CA TRP A 35 2.78 -0.59 -15.63
C TRP A 35 3.67 -1.13 -16.76
N HIS A 36 4.65 -1.97 -16.42
CA HIS A 36 5.53 -2.61 -17.39
C HIS A 36 4.73 -3.47 -18.37
N LEU A 37 3.70 -4.18 -17.90
CA LEU A 37 2.84 -4.97 -18.76
C LEU A 37 2.02 -4.14 -19.74
N ILE A 38 1.44 -3.02 -19.30
CA ILE A 38 0.68 -2.11 -20.17
C ILE A 38 1.61 -1.45 -21.19
N TYR A 39 2.81 -1.04 -20.76
CA TYR A 39 3.83 -0.52 -21.65
C TYR A 39 4.22 -1.56 -22.72
N ASN A 40 4.55 -2.78 -22.29
CA ASN A 40 4.91 -3.88 -23.18
C ASN A 40 3.76 -4.28 -24.11
N ALA A 41 2.51 -4.29 -23.63
CA ALA A 41 1.33 -4.55 -24.44
C ALA A 41 1.21 -3.50 -25.56
N THR A 42 1.39 -2.22 -25.23
CA THR A 42 1.35 -1.13 -26.20
C THR A 42 2.43 -1.29 -27.27
N CYS A 43 3.66 -1.57 -26.85
CA CYS A 43 4.80 -1.76 -27.76
C CYS A 43 4.67 -2.99 -28.67
N ASN A 44 4.19 -4.13 -28.15
CA ASN A 44 4.13 -5.39 -28.91
C ASN A 44 2.85 -5.54 -29.75
N ILE A 45 1.74 -4.95 -29.31
CA ILE A 45 0.45 -5.08 -29.98
C ILE A 45 0.26 -3.94 -30.98
N GLY A 46 0.59 -2.70 -30.60
CA GLY A 46 0.36 -1.50 -31.40
C GLY A 46 -1.12 -1.12 -31.59
N LYS A 47 -2.05 -1.73 -30.84
CA LYS A 47 -3.49 -1.47 -30.92
C LYS A 47 -4.01 -0.90 -29.59
N PRO A 48 -4.32 0.40 -29.49
CA PRO A 48 -4.75 1.04 -28.24
C PRO A 48 -6.00 0.42 -27.60
N GLN A 49 -6.94 -0.06 -28.43
CA GLN A 49 -8.16 -0.74 -27.96
C GLN A 49 -7.82 -2.01 -27.18
N LEU A 50 -6.93 -2.84 -27.74
CA LEU A 50 -6.51 -4.07 -27.07
C LEU A 50 -5.68 -3.77 -25.81
N THR A 51 -4.81 -2.74 -25.82
CA THR A 51 -4.13 -2.28 -24.59
C THR A 51 -5.12 -1.87 -23.50
N SER A 52 -6.17 -1.12 -23.86
CA SER A 52 -7.22 -0.71 -22.92
C SER A 52 -7.94 -1.92 -22.33
N MET A 53 -8.15 -2.97 -23.11
CA MET A 53 -8.75 -4.21 -22.64
C MET A 53 -7.81 -5.02 -21.75
N PHE A 54 -6.53 -5.18 -22.10
CA PHE A 54 -5.52 -5.76 -21.22
C PHE A 54 -5.47 -5.04 -19.87
N LYS A 55 -5.58 -3.72 -19.88
CA LYS A 55 -5.69 -2.92 -18.66
C LYS A 55 -6.92 -3.30 -17.82
N LYS A 56 -8.07 -3.64 -18.44
CA LYS A 56 -9.25 -4.13 -17.71
C LYS A 56 -9.00 -5.49 -17.04
N TYR A 57 -8.35 -6.45 -17.70
CA TYR A 57 -8.02 -7.75 -17.08
C TYR A 57 -6.93 -7.65 -16.01
N MET A 58 -6.00 -6.70 -16.17
CA MET A 58 -4.96 -6.42 -15.19
C MET A 58 -5.49 -5.72 -13.94
N LEU A 59 -6.47 -4.82 -14.08
CA LEU A 59 -6.89 -3.91 -13.01
C LEU A 59 -8.33 -4.13 -12.52
N GLY A 60 -9.15 -4.86 -13.26
CA GLY A 60 -10.53 -5.23 -12.94
C GLY A 60 -10.69 -6.72 -12.67
N ASP A 61 -11.81 -7.10 -12.08
CA ASP A 61 -12.15 -8.48 -11.71
C ASP A 61 -12.77 -9.25 -12.89
N TYR A 62 -12.08 -9.25 -14.04
CA TYR A 62 -12.50 -9.96 -15.25
C TYR A 62 -11.50 -11.06 -15.59
N GLU A 63 -11.98 -12.20 -16.08
CA GLU A 63 -11.15 -13.26 -16.65
C GLU A 63 -10.99 -13.05 -18.17
N ILE A 64 -9.81 -13.35 -18.70
CA ILE A 64 -9.53 -13.24 -20.15
C ILE A 64 -10.49 -14.16 -20.92
N ASP A 65 -11.26 -13.55 -21.82
CA ASP A 65 -12.06 -14.27 -22.79
C ASP A 65 -11.19 -14.69 -23.98
N VAL A 66 -11.15 -15.98 -24.29
CA VAL A 66 -10.36 -16.56 -25.38
C VAL A 66 -10.93 -16.13 -26.74
N GLU A 67 -12.24 -15.90 -26.84
CA GLU A 67 -12.92 -15.43 -28.06
C GLU A 67 -12.47 -14.02 -28.44
N MET A 68 -12.12 -13.19 -27.45
CA MET A 68 -11.67 -11.82 -27.65
C MET A 68 -10.27 -11.73 -28.27
N VAL A 69 -9.37 -12.65 -27.90
CA VAL A 69 -8.03 -12.70 -28.49
C VAL A 69 -8.09 -13.09 -29.99
N GLU A 70 -9.10 -13.88 -30.36
CA GLU A 70 -9.41 -14.24 -31.75
C GLU A 70 -9.96 -13.04 -32.54
N GLU A 71 -10.87 -12.26 -31.96
CA GLU A 71 -11.48 -11.08 -32.58
C GLU A 71 -10.44 -10.03 -33.05
N PHE A 72 -9.39 -9.81 -32.25
CA PHE A 72 -8.32 -8.86 -32.61
C PHE A 72 -7.27 -9.43 -33.57
N GLY A 73 -7.37 -10.71 -33.95
CA GLY A 73 -6.45 -11.41 -34.85
C GLY A 73 -5.04 -11.57 -34.27
N VAL A 74 -4.89 -11.58 -32.94
CA VAL A 74 -3.58 -11.61 -32.26
C VAL A 74 -3.28 -12.92 -31.55
N LYS A 75 -4.17 -13.92 -31.62
CA LYS A 75 -4.04 -15.24 -30.96
C LYS A 75 -2.68 -15.90 -31.18
N ASN A 76 -2.13 -15.79 -32.39
CA ASN A 76 -0.88 -16.44 -32.76
C ASN A 76 0.37 -15.58 -32.52
N LYS A 77 0.24 -14.37 -31.94
CA LYS A 77 1.40 -13.58 -31.55
C LYS A 77 2.09 -14.24 -30.36
N ASN A 78 3.39 -14.53 -30.50
CA ASN A 78 4.20 -15.15 -29.44
C ASN A 78 4.07 -14.44 -28.09
N TRP A 79 4.04 -13.11 -28.10
CA TRP A 79 3.87 -12.32 -26.87
C TRP A 79 2.53 -12.59 -26.17
N ILE A 80 1.43 -12.71 -26.91
CA ILE A 80 0.10 -13.01 -26.35
C ILE A 80 0.07 -14.41 -25.75
N LEU A 81 0.64 -15.40 -26.45
CA LEU A 81 0.75 -16.77 -25.95
C LEU A 81 1.58 -16.84 -24.66
N ASP A 82 2.68 -16.11 -24.59
CA ASP A 82 3.50 -16.01 -23.37
C ASP A 82 2.74 -15.34 -22.21
N MET A 83 2.01 -14.26 -22.49
CA MET A 83 1.16 -13.60 -21.50
C MET A 83 0.05 -14.51 -20.98
N TYR A 84 -0.60 -15.26 -21.86
CA TYR A 84 -1.61 -16.23 -21.44
C TYR A 84 -1.03 -17.34 -20.55
N LYS A 85 0.18 -17.83 -20.85
CA LYS A 85 0.89 -18.81 -19.98
C LYS A 85 1.21 -18.22 -18.60
N LYS A 86 1.55 -16.94 -18.56
CA LYS A 86 1.92 -16.20 -17.33
C LYS A 86 0.73 -15.54 -16.61
N ARG A 87 -0.52 -15.80 -17.02
CA ARG A 87 -1.73 -15.11 -16.50
C ARG A 87 -1.88 -15.17 -14.98
N HIS A 88 -1.46 -16.25 -14.33
CA HIS A 88 -1.42 -16.37 -12.87
C HIS A 88 -0.53 -15.32 -12.18
N SER A 89 0.43 -14.75 -12.90
CA SER A 89 1.36 -13.73 -12.42
C SER A 89 0.93 -12.30 -12.77
N TRP A 90 -0.19 -12.07 -13.47
CA TRP A 90 -0.61 -10.69 -13.79
C TRP A 90 -2.11 -10.41 -13.85
N GLU A 91 -2.94 -11.43 -14.05
CA GLU A 91 -4.39 -11.29 -14.14
C GLU A 91 -5.00 -11.12 -12.75
N THR A 92 -5.85 -10.10 -12.58
CA THR A 92 -6.39 -9.78 -11.26
C THR A 92 -7.26 -10.90 -10.71
N ALA A 93 -7.98 -11.64 -11.56
CA ALA A 93 -8.77 -12.81 -11.16
C ALA A 93 -7.94 -13.94 -10.52
N HIS A 94 -6.66 -14.09 -10.91
CA HIS A 94 -5.73 -15.06 -10.33
C HIS A 94 -4.95 -14.51 -9.13
N ILE A 95 -4.74 -13.19 -9.08
CA ILE A 95 -3.97 -12.52 -8.02
C ILE A 95 -4.85 -12.07 -6.85
N ARG A 96 -6.18 -12.04 -7.02
CA ARG A 96 -7.12 -11.67 -5.95
C ARG A 96 -6.86 -12.47 -4.67
N ARG A 97 -7.09 -11.82 -3.52
CA ARG A 97 -6.76 -12.28 -2.15
C ARG A 97 -5.29 -12.19 -1.76
N LYS A 98 -4.38 -11.90 -2.69
CA LYS A 98 -2.96 -11.71 -2.35
C LYS A 98 -2.72 -10.23 -2.01
N PHE A 99 -2.04 -9.99 -0.89
CA PHE A 99 -1.86 -8.65 -0.36
C PHE A 99 -0.74 -7.90 -1.08
N PHE A 100 -1.10 -6.86 -1.85
CA PHE A 100 -0.14 -6.03 -2.58
C PHE A 100 -0.18 -4.55 -2.17
N ALA A 101 -0.77 -4.23 -1.01
CA ALA A 101 -0.80 -2.87 -0.43
C ALA A 101 -1.19 -1.76 -1.42
N GLY A 102 -2.07 -2.07 -2.37
CA GLY A 102 -2.53 -1.11 -3.38
C GLY A 102 -1.60 -0.83 -4.56
N PHE A 103 -0.47 -1.52 -4.69
CA PHE A 103 0.42 -1.41 -5.86
C PHE A 103 -0.17 -2.01 -7.16
N ARG A 104 -1.48 -2.28 -7.22
CA ARG A 104 -2.16 -2.68 -8.45
C ARG A 104 -2.19 -1.54 -9.49
N ALA A 105 -2.29 -0.29 -9.05
CA ALA A 105 -2.35 0.88 -9.92
C ALA A 105 -0.94 1.29 -10.40
N THR A 106 -0.81 1.55 -11.71
CA THR A 106 0.44 2.00 -12.33
C THR A 106 0.99 3.27 -11.68
N SER A 107 0.10 4.13 -11.15
CA SER A 107 0.42 5.41 -10.51
C SER A 107 1.40 5.32 -9.33
N ARG A 108 1.44 4.20 -8.59
CA ARG A 108 2.37 4.05 -7.45
C ARG A 108 3.79 3.69 -7.93
N CYS A 109 3.90 2.85 -8.95
CA CYS A 109 5.18 2.54 -9.59
C CYS A 109 5.70 3.76 -10.37
N GLU A 110 4.83 4.45 -11.10
CA GLU A 110 5.14 5.72 -11.78
C GLU A 110 5.62 6.78 -10.78
N GLY A 111 4.95 6.91 -9.63
CA GLY A 111 5.34 7.87 -8.59
C GLY A 111 6.76 7.62 -8.07
N VAL A 112 7.10 6.37 -7.73
CA VAL A 112 8.45 6.02 -7.27
C VAL A 112 9.48 6.26 -8.37
N ASN A 113 9.21 5.82 -9.60
CA ASN A 113 10.10 6.05 -10.73
C ASN A 113 10.33 7.54 -10.98
N SER A 114 9.28 8.36 -10.94
CA SER A 114 9.38 9.81 -11.13
C SER A 114 10.21 10.53 -10.05
N ILE A 115 10.31 9.95 -8.85
CA ILE A 115 11.19 10.46 -7.80
C ILE A 115 12.62 10.05 -8.14
N ILE A 116 12.86 8.77 -8.43
CA ILE A 116 14.20 8.24 -8.73
C ILE A 116 14.81 8.92 -9.96
N GLU A 117 14.02 9.14 -11.02
CA GLU A 117 14.44 9.81 -12.26
C GLU A 117 14.99 11.23 -12.03
N LYS A 118 14.58 11.91 -10.94
CA LYS A 118 15.12 13.25 -10.60
C LYS A 118 16.56 13.18 -10.06
N TYR A 119 16.98 12.02 -9.58
CA TYR A 119 18.29 11.81 -8.95
C TYR A 119 19.21 10.91 -9.78
N VAL A 120 18.71 10.23 -10.81
CA VAL A 120 19.50 9.31 -11.64
C VAL A 120 19.68 9.89 -13.04
N ASN A 121 20.93 9.90 -13.53
CA ASN A 121 21.26 10.33 -14.88
C ASN A 121 22.15 9.28 -15.56
N SER A 122 21.91 9.01 -16.84
CA SER A 122 22.69 8.03 -17.62
C SER A 122 24.15 8.42 -17.83
N ARG A 123 24.51 9.69 -17.58
CA ARG A 123 25.88 10.20 -17.69
C ARG A 123 26.70 10.02 -16.41
N TYR A 124 26.08 9.62 -15.30
CA TYR A 124 26.79 9.44 -14.03
C TYR A 124 27.67 8.21 -14.07
N ASN A 125 28.87 8.32 -13.52
CA ASN A 125 29.68 7.16 -13.17
C ASN A 125 29.10 6.46 -11.92
N LEU A 126 29.62 5.28 -11.58
CA LEU A 126 29.08 4.48 -10.48
C LEU A 126 29.12 5.20 -9.12
N VAL A 127 30.17 5.99 -8.86
CA VAL A 127 30.32 6.71 -7.59
C VAL A 127 29.29 7.84 -7.51
N GLU A 128 29.15 8.63 -8.57
CA GLU A 128 28.14 9.68 -8.68
C GLU A 128 26.72 9.11 -8.55
N PHE A 129 26.46 7.97 -9.21
CA PHE A 129 25.18 7.27 -9.10
C PHE A 129 24.88 6.90 -7.64
N ILE A 130 25.82 6.27 -6.93
CA ILE A 130 25.61 5.87 -5.52
C ILE A 130 25.35 7.09 -4.64
N GLN A 131 26.10 8.18 -4.83
CA GLN A 131 25.92 9.41 -4.06
C GLN A 131 24.53 10.01 -4.26
N HIS A 132 24.09 10.18 -5.52
CA HIS A 132 22.77 10.72 -5.81
C HIS A 132 21.63 9.76 -5.44
N PHE A 133 21.84 8.46 -5.58
CA PHE A 133 20.88 7.45 -5.15
C PHE A 133 20.68 7.51 -3.63
N ASN A 134 21.74 7.62 -2.83
CA ASN A 134 21.63 7.79 -1.38
C ASN A 134 20.87 9.07 -1.01
N GLN A 135 21.12 10.18 -1.71
CA GLN A 135 20.35 11.42 -1.53
C GLN A 135 18.85 11.23 -1.84
N CYS A 136 18.52 10.45 -2.86
CA CYS A 136 17.15 10.08 -3.18
C CYS A 136 16.50 9.29 -2.02
N ILE A 137 17.21 8.30 -1.48
CA ILE A 137 16.74 7.52 -0.33
C ILE A 137 16.52 8.42 0.90
N ASP A 138 17.45 9.34 1.19
CA ASP A 138 17.30 10.27 2.30
C ASP A 138 16.11 11.22 2.11
N HIS A 139 15.87 11.67 0.87
CA HIS A 139 14.68 12.45 0.55
C HIS A 139 13.39 11.66 0.79
N ILE A 140 13.34 10.39 0.37
CA ILE A 140 12.19 9.50 0.58
C ILE A 140 11.94 9.31 2.09
N ARG A 141 12.98 9.01 2.87
CA ARG A 141 12.89 8.87 4.33
C ARG A 141 12.43 10.17 5.01
N TRP A 142 12.93 11.31 4.56
CA TRP A 142 12.50 12.61 5.08
C TRP A 142 11.03 12.93 4.75
N LYS A 143 10.54 12.51 3.59
CA LYS A 143 9.11 12.61 3.22
C LYS A 143 8.24 11.68 4.07
N GLU A 144 8.71 10.47 4.37
CA GLU A 144 8.03 9.54 5.28
C GLU A 144 7.92 10.15 6.69
N ALA A 145 9.03 10.65 7.26
CA ALA A 145 9.02 11.28 8.59
C ALA A 145 8.07 12.49 8.68
N GLN A 146 7.99 13.32 7.62
CA GLN A 146 7.01 14.41 7.56
C GLN A 146 5.58 13.90 7.49
N ALA A 147 5.33 12.83 6.72
CA ALA A 147 4.00 12.24 6.64
C ALA A 147 3.56 11.67 8.00
N ASP A 148 4.48 11.05 8.74
CA ASP A 148 4.25 10.56 10.10
C ASP A 148 3.94 11.71 11.06
N LEU A 149 4.75 12.77 11.06
CA LEU A 149 4.52 13.95 11.88
C LEU A 149 3.15 14.59 11.56
N THR A 150 2.83 14.73 10.28
CA THR A 150 1.54 15.23 9.83
C THR A 150 0.40 14.30 10.27
N SER A 151 0.63 12.99 10.29
CA SER A 151 -0.38 12.04 10.74
C SER A 151 -0.60 12.04 12.26
N VAL A 152 0.40 12.44 13.06
CA VAL A 152 0.28 12.56 14.51
C VAL A 152 -0.38 13.89 14.89
N ASN A 153 0.03 14.99 14.24
CA ASN A 153 -0.40 16.34 14.60
C ASN A 153 -1.62 16.83 13.81
N GLY A 154 -1.84 16.27 12.63
CA GLY A 154 -2.95 16.65 11.75
C GLY A 154 -4.28 16.21 12.34
N LYS A 155 -5.23 17.15 12.37
CA LYS A 155 -6.62 16.84 12.71
C LYS A 155 -7.38 16.53 11.42
N PRO A 156 -7.84 15.28 11.20
CA PRO A 156 -8.66 14.97 10.04
C PRO A 156 -9.96 15.76 10.10
N SER A 157 -10.36 16.34 8.96
CA SER A 157 -11.68 16.95 8.82
C SER A 157 -12.70 15.88 8.49
N MET A 158 -13.74 15.78 9.31
CA MET A 158 -14.94 15.01 8.97
C MET A 158 -15.69 15.79 7.88
N GLN A 159 -16.04 15.12 6.80
CA GLN A 159 -16.68 15.77 5.63
C GLN A 159 -17.97 15.07 5.21
N THR A 160 -18.26 13.89 5.76
CA THR A 160 -19.43 13.10 5.40
C THR A 160 -20.48 13.15 6.51
N CYS A 161 -21.69 12.67 6.21
CA CYS A 161 -22.73 12.50 7.23
C CYS A 161 -22.46 11.36 8.22
N PHE A 162 -21.37 10.60 8.06
CA PHE A 162 -21.01 9.46 8.91
C PHE A 162 -19.85 9.81 9.85
N GLU A 163 -19.97 10.92 10.59
CA GLU A 163 -18.88 11.47 11.40
C GLU A 163 -18.29 10.49 12.43
N GLN A 164 -19.12 9.62 13.01
CA GLN A 164 -18.65 8.66 14.01
C GLN A 164 -17.70 7.62 13.39
N LEU A 165 -18.09 7.07 12.24
CA LEU A 165 -17.27 6.14 11.49
C LEU A 165 -15.98 6.81 10.99
N GLU A 166 -16.07 8.04 10.49
CA GLU A 166 -14.87 8.82 10.12
C GLU A 166 -13.93 9.01 11.32
N ARG A 167 -14.47 9.36 12.49
CA ARG A 167 -13.68 9.51 13.73
C ARG A 167 -13.03 8.19 14.16
N SER A 168 -13.76 7.08 14.08
CA SER A 168 -13.22 5.75 14.37
C SER A 168 -12.06 5.43 13.42
N THR A 169 -12.23 5.64 12.11
CA THR A 169 -11.18 5.37 11.11
C THR A 169 -9.95 6.28 11.26
N ALA A 170 -10.14 7.55 11.62
CA ALA A 170 -9.06 8.50 11.89
C ALA A 170 -8.15 8.05 13.04
N ASN A 171 -8.71 7.38 14.05
CA ASN A 171 -7.95 6.86 15.18
C ASN A 171 -7.10 5.64 14.79
N VAL A 172 -7.57 4.82 13.85
CA VAL A 172 -6.91 3.58 13.43
C VAL A 172 -5.88 3.80 12.32
N TYR A 173 -6.18 4.67 11.35
CA TYR A 173 -5.38 4.87 10.16
C TYR A 173 -4.41 6.04 10.27
N THR A 174 -3.37 6.03 9.43
CA THR A 174 -2.58 7.24 9.16
C THR A 174 -3.44 8.25 8.41
N LEU A 175 -3.09 9.53 8.47
CA LEU A 175 -3.90 10.59 7.85
C LEU A 175 -4.04 10.39 6.33
N SER A 176 -3.03 9.87 5.66
CA SER A 176 -3.09 9.54 4.23
C SER A 176 -4.08 8.42 3.90
N ILE A 177 -4.13 7.39 4.74
CA ILE A 177 -5.07 6.27 4.60
C ILE A 177 -6.48 6.69 5.01
N PHE A 178 -6.63 7.57 6.00
CA PHE A 178 -7.91 8.17 6.37
C PHE A 178 -8.54 8.91 5.18
N TYR A 179 -7.81 9.78 4.49
CA TYR A 179 -8.35 10.48 3.31
C TYR A 179 -8.72 9.52 2.17
N MET A 180 -7.99 8.41 2.02
CA MET A 180 -8.38 7.37 1.07
C MET A 180 -9.68 6.68 1.48
N PHE A 181 -9.86 6.40 2.77
CA PHE A 181 -11.09 5.83 3.32
C PHE A 181 -12.27 6.79 3.18
N GLN A 182 -12.08 8.09 3.42
CA GLN A 182 -13.13 9.11 3.25
C GLN A 182 -13.68 9.10 1.81
N GLN A 183 -12.82 8.94 0.80
CA GLN A 183 -13.26 8.78 -0.59
C GLN A 183 -14.03 7.46 -0.82
N ILE A 184 -13.67 6.37 -0.13
CA ILE A 184 -14.42 5.11 -0.17
C ILE A 184 -15.81 5.29 0.46
N LEU A 185 -15.89 6.02 1.57
CA LEU A 185 -17.14 6.32 2.29
C LEU A 185 -18.10 7.15 1.44
N VAL A 186 -17.59 8.16 0.72
CA VAL A 186 -18.39 8.92 -0.26
C VAL A 186 -18.94 8.03 -1.37
N ARG A 187 -18.13 7.11 -1.93
CA ARG A 187 -18.60 6.15 -2.94
C ARG A 187 -19.61 5.14 -2.37
N ALA A 188 -19.42 4.72 -1.12
CA ALA A 188 -20.35 3.81 -0.44
C ALA A 188 -21.76 4.42 -0.31
N ALA A 189 -21.88 5.74 -0.22
CA ALA A 189 -23.18 6.43 -0.21
C ALA A 189 -23.99 6.26 -1.52
N SER A 190 -23.34 5.88 -2.63
CA SER A 190 -24.01 5.57 -3.91
C SER A 190 -24.40 4.09 -4.04
N MET A 191 -24.11 3.28 -3.02
CA MET A 191 -24.41 1.85 -2.98
C MET A 191 -25.65 1.57 -2.13
N LYS A 192 -26.37 0.49 -2.45
CA LYS A 192 -27.53 0.03 -1.68
C LYS A 192 -27.47 -1.46 -1.39
N VAL A 193 -27.95 -1.83 -0.20
CA VAL A 193 -28.29 -3.21 0.12
C VAL A 193 -29.61 -3.53 -0.56
N ILE A 194 -29.56 -4.45 -1.53
CA ILE A 194 -30.71 -4.84 -2.35
C ILE A 194 -31.41 -6.07 -1.77
N ASN A 195 -30.64 -7.00 -1.21
CA ASN A 195 -31.18 -8.23 -0.63
C ASN A 195 -30.33 -8.68 0.56
N MET A 196 -30.95 -9.43 1.47
CA MET A 196 -30.33 -10.02 2.64
C MET A 196 -30.74 -11.49 2.76
N ARG A 197 -29.77 -12.37 3.00
CA ARG A 197 -30.02 -13.79 3.24
C ARG A 197 -29.26 -14.27 4.48
N GLN A 198 -29.97 -14.76 5.48
CA GLN A 198 -29.37 -15.42 6.64
C GLN A 198 -28.95 -16.86 6.29
N ILE A 199 -27.74 -17.25 6.68
CA ILE A 199 -27.21 -18.61 6.60
C ILE A 199 -26.49 -18.94 7.91
N GLY A 200 -27.20 -19.60 8.84
CA GLY A 200 -26.64 -19.92 10.16
C GLY A 200 -26.27 -18.64 10.94
N SER A 201 -25.01 -18.54 11.38
CA SER A 201 -24.46 -17.36 12.07
C SER A 201 -24.04 -16.22 11.13
N TYR A 202 -24.13 -16.41 9.82
CA TYR A 202 -23.72 -15.43 8.83
C TYR A 202 -24.90 -14.79 8.11
N VAL A 203 -24.76 -13.52 7.79
CA VAL A 203 -25.70 -12.77 6.94
C VAL A 203 -25.01 -12.43 5.63
N ILE A 204 -25.65 -12.73 4.50
CA ILE A 204 -25.18 -12.35 3.17
C ILE A 204 -25.98 -11.14 2.71
N TYR A 205 -25.29 -10.00 2.57
CA TYR A 205 -25.81 -8.79 1.98
C TYR A 205 -25.46 -8.76 0.50
N SER A 206 -26.47 -8.53 -0.35
CA SER A 206 -26.28 -8.28 -1.78
C SER A 206 -26.29 -6.77 -2.00
N VAL A 207 -25.16 -6.22 -2.43
CA VAL A 207 -24.92 -4.78 -2.59
C VAL A 207 -24.79 -4.46 -4.06
N GLY A 208 -25.43 -3.38 -4.51
CA GLY A 208 -25.32 -2.89 -5.88
C GLY A 208 -25.43 -1.36 -5.93
N LEU A 209 -25.17 -0.79 -7.11
CA LEU A 209 -25.36 0.64 -7.35
C LEU A 209 -26.86 0.97 -7.39
N ASP A 210 -27.19 2.19 -6.97
CA ASP A 210 -28.57 2.69 -6.90
C ASP A 210 -29.34 2.61 -8.25
N CYS A 211 -28.63 2.47 -9.38
CA CYS A 211 -29.21 2.59 -10.72
C CYS A 211 -29.01 1.38 -11.64
N THR A 212 -28.40 0.27 -11.20
CA THR A 212 -28.07 -0.86 -12.09
C THR A 212 -28.24 -2.22 -11.41
N THR A 213 -28.95 -3.15 -12.07
CA THR A 213 -29.27 -4.48 -11.52
C THR A 213 -28.28 -5.59 -11.90
N ASN A 214 -27.30 -5.33 -12.78
CA ASN A 214 -26.48 -6.40 -13.38
C ASN A 214 -25.15 -6.70 -12.65
N GLU A 215 -24.62 -5.78 -11.84
CA GLU A 215 -23.39 -6.01 -11.08
C GLU A 215 -23.71 -5.98 -9.58
N MET A 216 -23.66 -7.16 -8.96
CA MET A 216 -23.99 -7.37 -7.55
C MET A 216 -22.78 -7.92 -6.81
N TRP A 217 -22.42 -7.28 -5.71
CA TRP A 217 -21.40 -7.77 -4.78
C TRP A 217 -22.04 -8.42 -3.56
N HIS A 218 -21.36 -9.41 -3.00
CA HIS A 218 -21.81 -10.11 -1.81
C HIS A 218 -20.90 -9.77 -0.64
N VAL A 219 -21.48 -9.32 0.46
CA VAL A 219 -20.78 -9.07 1.72
C VAL A 219 -21.32 -10.06 2.74
N PHE A 220 -20.43 -10.92 3.21
CA PHE A 220 -20.67 -11.85 4.30
C PHE A 220 -20.35 -11.15 5.60
N PHE A 221 -21.24 -11.25 6.57
CA PHE A 221 -21.09 -10.66 7.88
C PHE A 221 -21.41 -11.68 8.98
N CYS A 222 -20.52 -11.80 9.97
CA CYS A 222 -20.73 -12.59 11.18
C CYS A 222 -20.92 -11.65 12.37
N ASP A 223 -22.14 -11.61 12.93
CA ASP A 223 -22.47 -10.73 14.08
C ASP A 223 -21.63 -11.09 15.33
N ILE A 224 -21.33 -12.38 15.54
CA ILE A 224 -20.63 -12.87 16.74
C ILE A 224 -19.16 -12.41 16.75
N GLU A 225 -18.48 -12.54 15.61
CA GLU A 225 -17.05 -12.26 15.48
C GLU A 225 -16.76 -10.83 14.97
N MET A 226 -17.80 -10.08 14.60
CA MET A 226 -17.69 -8.78 13.92
C MET A 226 -16.78 -8.86 12.68
N GLU A 227 -16.93 -9.93 11.91
CA GLU A 227 -16.10 -10.22 10.73
C GLU A 227 -16.87 -9.95 9.44
N PHE A 228 -16.20 -9.23 8.52
CA PHE A 228 -16.74 -8.88 7.21
C PHE A 228 -15.85 -9.46 6.10
N ASN A 229 -16.47 -10.13 5.14
CA ASN A 229 -15.81 -10.63 3.95
C ASN A 229 -16.58 -10.19 2.70
N CYS A 230 -15.93 -9.53 1.75
CA CYS A 230 -16.58 -9.08 0.53
C CYS A 230 -16.09 -9.88 -0.68
N SER A 231 -16.99 -10.23 -1.60
CA SER A 231 -16.67 -10.94 -2.84
C SER A 231 -15.66 -10.19 -3.73
N CYS A 232 -15.52 -8.87 -3.58
CA CYS A 232 -14.49 -8.08 -4.30
C CYS A 232 -13.06 -8.26 -3.75
N MET A 233 -12.90 -8.87 -2.56
CA MET A 233 -11.59 -9.20 -1.96
C MET A 233 -10.63 -8.01 -1.78
N ARG A 234 -11.18 -6.79 -1.65
CA ARG A 234 -10.40 -5.56 -1.58
C ARG A 234 -9.62 -5.46 -0.27
N VAL A 235 -10.19 -5.87 0.86
CA VAL A 235 -9.52 -5.82 2.17
C VAL A 235 -8.32 -6.76 2.17
N GLU A 236 -8.45 -7.93 1.58
CA GLU A 236 -7.40 -8.93 1.46
C GLU A 236 -6.27 -8.47 0.54
N SER A 237 -6.62 -7.75 -0.53
CA SER A 237 -5.65 -7.32 -1.54
C SER A 237 -5.00 -5.97 -1.23
N PHE A 238 -5.73 -5.07 -0.57
CA PHE A 238 -5.36 -3.66 -0.33
C PHE A 238 -5.17 -3.32 1.15
N GLY A 239 -5.88 -4.01 2.05
CA GLY A 239 -5.82 -3.79 3.50
C GLY A 239 -6.79 -2.74 4.06
N ILE A 240 -7.64 -2.17 3.19
CA ILE A 240 -8.66 -1.17 3.52
C ILE A 240 -10.03 -1.68 3.04
N PRO A 241 -11.15 -1.42 3.76
CA PRO A 241 -12.51 -1.69 3.31
C PRO A 241 -12.80 -1.25 1.87
N CYS A 242 -13.67 -1.99 1.19
CA CYS A 242 -14.33 -1.51 -0.02
C CYS A 242 -15.60 -0.75 0.32
N GLU A 243 -16.08 0.01 -0.66
CA GLU A 243 -17.36 0.71 -0.65
C GLU A 243 -18.54 -0.26 -0.37
N HIS A 244 -18.47 -1.52 -0.80
CA HIS A 244 -19.52 -2.51 -0.51
C HIS A 244 -19.59 -2.87 0.98
N THR A 245 -18.44 -3.13 1.60
CA THR A 245 -18.37 -3.41 3.04
C THR A 245 -18.78 -2.18 3.85
N VAL A 246 -18.33 -0.99 3.44
CA VAL A 246 -18.72 0.26 4.10
C VAL A 246 -20.21 0.53 3.97
N CYS A 247 -20.82 0.23 2.82
CA CYS A 247 -22.28 0.29 2.65
C CYS A 247 -23.02 -0.60 3.66
N VAL A 248 -22.52 -1.82 3.92
CA VAL A 248 -23.10 -2.71 4.93
C VAL A 248 -22.86 -2.22 6.36
N LEU A 249 -21.68 -1.65 6.66
CA LEU A 249 -21.42 -1.01 7.97
C LEU A 249 -22.45 0.09 8.26
N VAL A 250 -22.67 0.97 7.28
CA VAL A 250 -23.66 2.04 7.35
C VAL A 250 -25.08 1.47 7.48
N HIS A 251 -25.43 0.45 6.68
CA HIS A 251 -26.75 -0.19 6.75
C HIS A 251 -27.05 -0.85 8.11
N LYS A 252 -26.01 -1.30 8.82
CA LYS A 252 -26.09 -1.92 10.15
C LYS A 252 -25.92 -0.93 11.30
N ASP A 253 -25.85 0.37 11.00
CA ASP A 253 -25.59 1.44 11.96
C ASP A 253 -24.34 1.18 12.83
N ILE A 254 -23.29 0.64 12.21
CA ILE A 254 -22.01 0.37 12.88
C ILE A 254 -21.12 1.62 12.77
N ASP A 255 -20.98 2.30 13.90
CA ASP A 255 -20.21 3.55 14.02
C ASP A 255 -18.70 3.34 14.25
N GLU A 256 -18.28 2.14 14.64
CA GLU A 256 -16.86 1.80 14.86
C GLU A 256 -16.31 0.88 13.79
N LEU A 257 -15.11 1.19 13.28
CA LEU A 257 -14.46 0.35 12.28
C LEU A 257 -14.00 -0.98 12.91
N PRO A 258 -14.53 -2.13 12.47
CA PRO A 258 -14.14 -3.43 13.00
C PRO A 258 -12.66 -3.74 12.75
N ARG A 259 -12.00 -4.38 13.71
CA ARG A 259 -10.58 -4.78 13.60
C ARG A 259 -10.31 -5.75 12.45
N SER A 260 -11.29 -6.57 12.09
CA SER A 260 -11.25 -7.48 10.94
C SER A 260 -10.95 -6.76 9.62
N LEU A 261 -11.26 -5.46 9.56
CA LEU A 261 -11.09 -4.61 8.38
C LEU A 261 -9.79 -3.80 8.35
N THR A 262 -8.92 -3.95 9.35
CA THR A 262 -7.75 -3.08 9.53
C THR A 262 -6.44 -3.86 9.42
N LYS A 263 -6.08 -4.31 8.21
CA LYS A 263 -4.80 -4.98 7.96
C LYS A 263 -3.61 -4.01 7.82
N THR A 264 -3.89 -2.73 7.54
CA THR A 264 -2.90 -1.65 7.43
C THR A 264 -3.05 -0.62 8.55
N ALA A 265 -3.46 -1.06 9.75
CA ALA A 265 -3.57 -0.20 10.92
C ALA A 265 -2.21 0.41 11.27
N LYS A 266 -2.20 1.58 11.94
CA LYS A 266 -1.01 2.18 12.54
C LYS A 266 -0.26 1.11 13.34
N VAL A 267 0.83 0.57 12.80
CA VAL A 267 1.90 0.05 13.65
C VAL A 267 2.59 1.30 14.17
N GLY A 268 1.95 1.96 15.13
CA GLY A 268 2.62 2.99 15.90
C GLY A 268 3.88 2.38 16.51
N PHE A 269 4.87 3.22 16.80
CA PHE A 269 5.91 2.91 17.76
C PHE A 269 5.26 2.64 19.13
N GLN A 270 4.61 1.49 19.29
CA GLN A 270 4.32 0.93 20.59
C GLN A 270 5.66 0.38 21.08
N ASN A 271 6.35 1.21 21.85
CA ASN A 271 7.43 0.72 22.68
C ASN A 271 6.83 -0.32 23.65
N PRO A 272 7.56 -1.40 24.00
CA PRO A 272 7.10 -2.40 24.96
C PRO A 272 6.85 -1.84 26.36
N THR A 273 7.35 -0.65 26.64
CA THR A 273 7.06 0.14 27.83
C THR A 273 5.97 1.14 27.43
N GLY A 274 4.81 1.11 28.11
CA GLY A 274 3.62 1.92 27.80
C GLY A 274 3.76 3.44 27.94
N PHE A 275 4.91 4.01 27.56
CA PHE A 275 5.17 5.44 27.52
C PHE A 275 4.45 6.07 26.33
N ARG A 276 3.47 6.91 26.64
CA ARG A 276 2.76 7.74 25.66
C ARG A 276 3.64 8.93 25.34
N TRP A 277 4.18 8.98 24.12
CA TRP A 277 4.85 10.16 23.60
C TRP A 277 3.84 11.32 23.51
N ASP A 278 4.12 12.43 24.20
CA ASP A 278 3.35 13.65 24.06
C ASP A 278 3.92 14.54 22.94
N SER A 279 3.19 15.61 22.60
CA SER A 279 3.57 16.53 21.53
C SER A 279 4.90 17.25 21.78
N LEU A 280 5.29 17.43 23.04
CA LEU A 280 6.55 18.08 23.41
C LEU A 280 7.72 17.11 23.20
N MET A 281 7.62 15.88 23.69
CA MET A 281 8.64 14.85 23.55
C MET A 281 8.91 14.50 22.08
N LEU A 282 7.87 14.41 21.24
CA LEU A 282 8.04 14.15 19.80
C LEU A 282 8.72 15.30 19.06
N SER A 283 8.41 16.54 19.44
CA SER A 283 9.03 17.74 18.87
C SER A 283 10.50 17.84 19.26
N GLN A 284 10.82 17.56 20.53
CA GLN A 284 12.19 17.51 21.04
C GLN A 284 13.00 16.40 20.37
N TYR A 285 12.44 15.19 20.25
CA TYR A 285 13.08 14.08 19.55
C TYR A 285 13.37 14.40 18.08
N SER A 286 12.40 14.93 17.35
CA SER A 286 12.55 15.27 15.93
C SER A 286 13.61 16.35 15.71
N CYS A 287 13.67 17.34 16.59
CA CYS A 287 14.66 18.41 16.56
C CYS A 287 16.08 17.88 16.81
N LEU A 288 16.24 17.02 17.82
CA LEU A 288 17.51 16.35 18.10
C LEU A 288 17.96 15.47 16.93
N MET A 289 17.07 14.68 16.34
CA MET A 289 17.40 13.84 15.18
C MET A 289 17.88 14.66 13.98
N ASP A 290 17.29 15.82 13.72
CA ASP A 290 17.75 16.69 12.63
C ASP A 290 19.16 17.23 12.90
N TRP A 291 19.43 17.72 14.10
CA TRP A 291 20.77 18.20 14.48
C TRP A 291 21.82 17.10 14.47
N PHE A 292 21.52 15.91 15.01
CA PHE A 292 22.44 14.78 14.99
C PHE A 292 22.70 14.28 13.57
N ARG A 293 21.71 14.32 12.68
CA ARG A 293 21.89 14.01 11.26
C ARG A 293 22.83 15.00 10.58
N GLN A 294 22.63 16.31 10.79
CA GLN A 294 23.52 17.34 10.24
C GLN A 294 24.95 17.19 10.78
N LEU A 295 25.09 16.96 12.09
CA LEU A 295 26.37 16.74 12.74
C LEU A 295 27.07 15.49 12.20
N ALA A 296 26.35 14.38 12.04
CA ALA A 296 26.88 13.13 11.49
C ALA A 296 27.38 13.29 10.04
N ASN A 297 26.64 14.04 9.21
CA ASN A 297 27.04 14.31 7.83
C ASN A 297 28.34 15.13 7.72
N ILE A 298 28.60 16.01 8.69
CA ILE A 298 29.83 16.82 8.75
C ILE A 298 30.97 16.00 9.37
N ALA A 299 30.68 15.27 10.45
CA ALA A 299 31.68 14.55 11.22
C ALA A 299 32.21 13.32 10.49
N CYS A 300 31.40 12.64 9.67
CA CYS A 300 31.83 11.42 8.97
C CYS A 300 32.87 11.68 7.85
N GLN A 301 33.04 12.93 7.44
CA GLN A 301 33.95 13.32 6.36
C GLN A 301 35.39 13.50 6.84
N ASP A 302 35.63 13.54 8.14
CA ASP A 302 36.94 13.74 8.76
C ASP A 302 37.11 12.85 9.99
N ASN A 303 38.20 12.10 10.05
CA ASN A 303 38.37 11.06 11.08
C ASN A 303 38.51 11.65 12.49
N GLU A 304 39.13 12.83 12.65
CA GLU A 304 39.24 13.49 13.96
C GLU A 304 37.87 14.02 14.42
N ARG A 305 37.10 14.65 13.53
CA ARG A 305 35.72 15.09 13.83
C ARG A 305 34.79 13.92 14.14
N PHE A 306 34.94 12.80 13.45
CA PHE A 306 34.18 11.57 13.75
C PHE A 306 34.48 11.07 15.16
N ILE A 307 35.76 10.91 15.51
CA ILE A 307 36.17 10.42 16.84
C ILE A 307 35.67 11.39 17.92
N PHE A 308 35.88 12.69 17.75
CA PHE A 308 35.42 13.71 18.69
C PHE A 308 33.90 13.66 18.91
N THR A 309 33.13 13.63 17.82
CA THR A 309 31.66 13.60 17.88
C THR A 309 31.15 12.31 18.52
N ARG A 310 31.78 11.17 18.22
CA ARG A 310 31.46 9.88 18.82
C ARG A 310 31.67 9.92 20.33
N GLU A 311 32.84 10.33 20.80
CA GLU A 311 33.16 10.40 22.23
C GLU A 311 32.19 11.32 22.97
N MET A 312 31.87 12.49 22.40
CA MET A 312 30.93 13.43 23.00
C MET A 312 29.51 12.84 23.08
N THR A 313 29.06 12.14 22.04
CA THR A 313 27.76 11.48 22.02
C THR A 313 27.69 10.32 23.03
N MET A 314 28.75 9.52 23.14
CA MET A 314 28.79 8.41 24.12
C MET A 314 28.80 8.92 25.56
N ASN A 315 29.51 10.03 25.83
CA ASN A 315 29.52 10.66 27.14
C ASN A 315 28.14 11.21 27.53
N LEU A 316 27.45 11.90 26.60
CA LEU A 316 26.08 12.37 26.83
C LEU A 316 25.11 11.21 27.10
N LEU A 317 25.20 10.14 26.30
CA LEU A 317 24.37 8.94 26.49
C LEU A 317 24.62 8.26 27.83
N LYS A 318 25.86 8.25 28.31
CA LYS A 318 26.22 7.71 29.61
C LYS A 318 25.66 8.57 30.74
N GLN A 319 25.85 9.89 30.66
CA GLN A 319 25.35 10.83 31.66
C GLN A 319 23.83 10.74 31.85
N PHE A 320 23.06 10.75 30.76
CA PHE A 320 21.59 10.68 30.87
C PHE A 320 21.09 9.33 31.40
N LYS A 321 21.78 8.23 31.08
CA LYS A 321 21.45 6.91 31.64
C LYS A 321 21.77 6.78 33.13
N GLU A 322 22.76 7.53 33.62
CA GLU A 322 23.10 7.58 35.05
C GLU A 322 22.14 8.48 35.83
N GLU A 323 21.67 9.58 35.22
CA GLU A 323 20.66 10.48 35.80
C GLU A 323 19.26 9.84 35.90
N ASP A 324 18.88 8.96 34.96
CA ASP A 324 17.62 8.20 34.99
C ASP A 324 17.63 6.98 35.94
N ALA A 325 18.78 6.68 36.58
CA ALA A 325 18.96 5.54 37.48
C ALA A 325 18.95 5.91 38.98
N ILE A 326 18.80 7.19 39.31
CA ILE A 326 18.63 7.78 40.66
C ILE A 326 17.16 8.13 40.86
#